data_AF-A0A5B1BGM2-F1
#
_entry.id   AF-A0A5B1BGM2-F1
#
_cell.length_a   1.000
_cell.length_b   1.000
_cell.length_c   1.000
_cell.angle_alpha   90.00
_cell.angle_beta   90.00
_cell.angle_gamma   90.00
#
_symmetry.space_group_name_H-M   'P 1'
#
loop_
_entity.id
_entity.type
_entity.pdbx_description
1 polymer ?
#
loop_
_entity_poly.entity_id
_entity_poly.type
_entity_poly.pdbx_seq_one_letter_code
_entity_poly.pdbx_strand_id
1 'polypeptide(L)' 'MTGVGELVRRVNGAWMMRPQRCARGHTLTPGQVLVGSVACSCGRHITWQCACGATSYGPALGENCDLLTGPKRVRDW' A
#
# COMPACT_ATOMS: atom_id res chain seq x y z
N MET A 1 8.88 1.86 24.47
CA MET A 1 9.49 1.04 23.39
C MET A 1 8.83 1.41 22.07
N THR A 2 9.52 2.16 21.22
CA THR A 2 9.05 2.43 19.85
C THR A 2 9.22 1.12 19.09
N GLY A 3 8.12 0.38 18.91
CA GLY A 3 8.16 -0.93 18.28
C GLY A 3 8.84 -0.84 16.92
N VAL A 4 9.81 -1.73 16.67
CA VAL A 4 10.31 -1.99 15.31
C VAL A 4 9.09 -2.39 14.50
N GLY A 5 8.64 -1.50 13.60
CA GLY A 5 7.49 -1.76 12.75
C GLY A 5 7.68 -3.06 11.94
N GLU A 6 6.56 -3.68 11.59
CA GLU A 6 6.54 -4.94 10.86
C GLU A 6 7.21 -4.82 9.48
N LEU A 7 8.14 -5.72 9.16
CA LEU A 7 8.73 -5.84 7.83
C LEU A 7 7.79 -6.59 6.90
N VAL A 8 7.52 -6.01 5.74
CA VAL A 8 6.72 -6.62 4.69
C VAL A 8 7.55 -6.75 3.41
N ARG A 9 7.33 -7.86 2.71
CA ARG A 9 8.03 -8.13 1.45
C ARG A 9 7.29 -7.47 0.29
N ARG A 10 7.99 -6.63 -0.47
CA ARG A 10 7.52 -6.06 -1.73
C ARG A 10 7.48 -7.12 -2.82
N VAL A 11 6.72 -6.82 -3.87
CA VAL A 11 6.59 -7.72 -5.03
C VAL A 11 7.92 -7.91 -5.77
N ASN A 12 8.78 -6.89 -5.79
CA ASN A 12 10.14 -6.99 -6.33
C ASN A 12 11.13 -7.71 -5.40
N GLY A 13 10.66 -8.31 -4.30
CA GLY A 13 11.47 -9.07 -3.35
C GLY A 13 12.16 -8.24 -2.27
N ALA A 14 12.18 -6.90 -2.38
CA ALA A 14 12.77 -6.03 -1.37
C ALA A 14 11.90 -5.95 -0.10
N TRP A 15 12.52 -5.72 1.05
CA TRP A 15 11.82 -5.51 2.31
C TRP A 15 11.49 -4.03 2.54
N MET A 16 10.38 -3.75 3.20
CA MET A 16 10.06 -2.41 3.68
C MET A 16 9.31 -2.44 5.00
N MET A 17 9.35 -1.32 5.73
CA MET A 17 8.55 -1.13 6.93
C MET A 17 7.09 -0.87 6.55
N ARG A 18 6.17 -1.61 7.17
CA ARG A 18 4.75 -1.37 7.08
C ARG A 18 4.39 -0.04 7.78
N PRO A 19 3.52 0.80 7.18
CA PRO A 19 3.00 1.98 7.87
C PRO A 19 2.24 1.58 9.14
N GLN A 20 2.53 2.26 10.24
CA GLN A 20 1.87 2.03 11.54
C GLN A 20 0.62 2.91 11.73
N ARG A 21 0.52 3.99 10.96
CA ARG A 21 -0.61 4.93 10.98
C ARG A 21 -1.09 5.21 9.57
N CYS A 22 -2.39 5.44 9.42
CA CYS A 22 -2.95 5.95 8.17
C CYS A 22 -2.67 7.44 8.02
N ALA A 23 -2.93 8.01 6.85
CA ALA A 23 -2.77 9.44 6.59
C ALA A 23 -3.60 10.35 7.52
N ARG A 24 -4.65 9.82 8.16
CA ARG A 24 -5.46 10.52 9.17
C ARG A 24 -4.98 10.30 10.62
N GLY A 25 -3.86 9.62 10.83
CA GLY A 25 -3.25 9.41 12.15
C GLY A 25 -3.75 8.18 12.93
N HIS A 26 -4.78 7.47 12.46
CA HIS A 26 -5.27 6.26 13.12
C HIS A 26 -4.25 5.12 13.04
N THR A 27 -4.13 4.34 14.11
CA THR A 27 -3.27 3.15 14.15
C THR A 27 -3.79 2.07 13.21
N LEU A 28 -2.89 1.50 12.42
CA LEU A 28 -3.17 0.39 11.51
C LEU A 28 -2.98 -0.95 12.23
N THR A 29 -3.96 -1.38 13.03
CA THR A 29 -3.87 -2.62 13.81
C THR A 29 -4.27 -3.86 13.00
N PRO A 30 -3.74 -5.06 13.33
CA PRO A 30 -4.21 -6.32 12.75
C PRO A 30 -5.73 -6.50 12.91
N GLY A 31 -6.40 -7.03 11.89
CA GLY A 31 -7.86 -7.25 11.92
C GLY A 31 -8.74 -6.01 11.72
N GLN A 32 -8.16 -4.80 11.64
CA GLN A 32 -8.88 -3.53 11.39
C GLN A 32 -8.37 -2.80 10.14
N VAL A 33 -7.52 -3.48 9.36
CA VAL A 33 -6.87 -2.94 8.17
C VAL A 33 -7.03 -3.94 7.04
N LEU A 34 -7.55 -3.47 5.91
CA LEU A 34 -7.54 -4.24 4.68
C LEU A 34 -6.19 -4.06 3.99
N VAL A 35 -5.48 -5.17 3.80
CA VAL A 35 -4.20 -5.20 3.09
C VAL A 35 -4.44 -5.70 1.68
N GLY A 36 -3.95 -4.97 0.70
CA GLY A 36 -4.13 -5.29 -0.71
C GLY A 36 -2.93 -4.87 -1.55
N SER A 37 -3.09 -4.88 -2.87
CA SER A 37 -2.11 -4.31 -3.78
C SER A 37 -2.78 -3.66 -4.97
N VAL A 38 -2.16 -2.62 -5.50
CA VAL A 38 -2.61 -1.87 -6.68
C VAL A 38 -1.46 -1.79 -7.69
N ALA A 39 -1.78 -2.02 -8.96
CA ALA A 39 -0.82 -1.84 -10.04
C ALA A 39 -0.58 -0.34 -10.28
N CYS A 40 0.66 0.01 -10.64
CA CYS A 40 1.09 1.39 -10.86
C CYS A 40 2.06 1.43 -12.04
N SER A 41 2.20 2.59 -12.67
CA SER A 41 3.24 2.83 -13.69
C SER A 41 4.65 2.43 -13.23
N CYS A 42 4.96 2.55 -11.94
CA CYS A 42 6.24 2.13 -11.36
C CYS A 42 6.26 0.67 -10.86
N GLY A 43 5.25 -0.14 -11.22
CA GLY A 43 5.11 -1.54 -10.85
C GLY A 43 3.87 -1.82 -10.00
N ARG A 44 4.04 -1.97 -8.68
CA ARG A 44 2.94 -2.31 -7.77
C ARG A 44 3.17 -1.73 -6.38
N HIS A 45 2.12 -1.22 -5.76
CA HIS A 45 2.12 -0.81 -4.36
C HIS A 45 1.27 -1.77 -3.54
N ILE A 46 1.70 -2.04 -2.32
CA ILE A 46 0.85 -2.63 -1.28
C ILE A 46 -0.01 -1.51 -0.69
N THR A 47 -1.28 -1.80 -0.44
CA THR A 47 -2.24 -0.86 0.14
C THR A 47 -2.63 -1.30 1.54
N TRP A 48 -2.67 -0.36 2.49
CA TRP A 48 -3.27 -0.55 3.82
C TRP A 48 -4.42 0.43 3.97
N GLN A 49 -5.64 -0.09 3.87
CA GLN A 49 -6.84 0.70 4.06
C GLN A 49 -7.29 0.59 5.52
N CYS A 50 -7.35 1.72 6.20
CA CYS A 50 -7.89 1.86 7.54
C CYS A 50 -9.42 1.79 7.49
N ALA A 51 -10.05 1.31 8.57
CA ALA A 51 -11.51 1.37 8.75
C ALA A 51 -12.11 2.78 8.55
N CYS A 52 -11.33 3.86 8.76
CA CYS A 52 -11.78 5.23 8.47
C CYS A 52 -11.86 5.56 6.95
N GLY A 53 -11.45 4.65 6.07
CA GLY A 53 -11.41 4.82 4.61
C GLY A 53 -10.11 5.39 4.06
N ALA A 54 -9.18 5.85 4.91
CA ALA A 54 -7.87 6.32 4.45
C ALA A 54 -6.97 5.16 4.02
N THR A 55 -6.33 5.28 2.86
CA THR A 55 -5.40 4.28 2.32
C THR A 55 -3.97 4.79 2.37
N SER A 56 -3.06 3.95 2.87
CA SER A 56 -1.60 4.18 2.82
C SER A 56 -0.97 3.22 1.82
N TYR A 57 0.11 3.65 1.14
CA TYR A 57 0.75 2.90 0.06
C TYR A 57 2.19 2.54 0.42
N GLY A 58 2.63 1.36 -0.02
CA GLY A 58 3.98 0.84 0.17
C GLY A 58 4.55 0.28 -1.12
N PRO A 59 5.61 0.86 -1.71
CA PRO A 59 6.24 2.14 -1.33
C PRO A 59 5.26 3.32 -1.29
N ALA A 60 5.62 4.41 -0.62
CA ALA A 60 4.85 5.66 -0.70
C ALA A 60 4.76 6.11 -2.18
N LEU A 61 3.63 6.74 -2.54
CA LEU A 61 3.46 7.26 -3.89
C LEU A 61 4.43 8.43 -4.11
N GLY A 62 5.19 8.36 -5.20
CA GLY A 62 5.96 9.48 -5.72
C GLY A 62 5.10 10.35 -6.65
N GLU A 63 5.63 11.52 -7.00
CA GLU A 63 4.97 12.51 -7.88
C GLU A 63 4.53 11.94 -9.24
N ASN A 64 5.25 10.95 -9.77
CA ASN A 64 5.01 10.34 -11.08
C ASN A 64 4.26 8.98 -11.01
N CYS A 65 3.70 8.63 -9.85
CA CYS A 65 2.93 7.39 -9.72
C CYS A 65 1.54 7.53 -10.34
N ASP A 66 1.23 6.67 -11.32
CA ASP A 66 -0.12 6.56 -11.89
C ASP A 66 -0.74 5.22 -11.46
N LEU A 67 -1.69 5.28 -10.53
CA LEU A 67 -2.40 4.11 -10.03
C LEU A 67 -3.39 3.62 -11.07
N LEU A 68 -3.28 2.34 -11.44
CA LEU A 68 -4.22 1.69 -12.33
C LEU A 68 -5.46 1.27 -11.55
N THR A 69 -6.23 2.25 -11.07
CA THR A 69 -7.50 2.06 -10.38
C THR A 69 -8.62 1.80 -11.39
N GLY A 70 -9.11 0.55 -11.43
CA GLY A 70 -10.23 0.10 -12.26
C GLY A 70 -9.85 -1.01 -13.25
N PRO A 71 -10.83 -1.73 -13.83
CA PRO A 71 -10.55 -2.67 -14.91
C PRO A 71 -10.10 -1.91 -16.15
N LYS A 72 -8.78 -1.78 -16.36
CA LYS A 72 -8.30 -1.45 -17.71
C LYS A 72 -8.48 -2.71 -18.56
N ARG A 73 -9.29 -2.62 -19.62
CA ARG A 73 -9.32 -3.62 -20.70
C ARG A 73 -7.87 -3.89 -21.10
N VAL A 74 -7.42 -5.12 -20.89
CA VAL A 74 -6.23 -5.65 -21.58
C VAL A 74 -6.50 -5.45 -23.07
N ARG A 75 -5.58 -4.78 -23.78
CA ARG A 75 -5.62 -4.79 -25.24
C ARG A 75 -5.17 -6.17 -25.67
N ASP A 76 -6.10 -6.94 -26.22
CA ASP A 76 -5.82 -8.20 -26.90
C ASP A 76 -4.88 -7.90 -28.09
N TRP A 77 -3.78 -8.67 -28.19
CA TRP A 77 -2.84 -8.66 -29.30
C TRP A 77 -3.21 -9.76 -30.30
#